data_AF-A0A7H8GMW0-F1
#
_entry.id   AF-A0A7H8GMW0-F1
#
_cell.length_a   1.000
_cell.length_b   1.000
_cell.length_c   1.000
_cell.angle_alpha   90.00
_cell.angle_beta   90.00
_cell.angle_gamma   90.00
#
_symmetry.space_group_name_H-M   'P 1'
#
loop_
_entity.id
_entity.type
_entity.pdbx_description
1 polymer ?
#
loop_
_entity_poly.entity_id
_entity_poly.type
_entity_poly.pdbx_seq_one_letter_code
_entity_poly.pdbx_strand_id
1 'polypeptide(L)'
;MRARSREAGFTLIEVLVALAIIAVAMSAAVRVAGLMTQSSGVLRDRSVAMIAAQSRMAELRLEGKLPMGMKAQECDQGRLLLRCEQVIAAAENGRLLKIGIQVFDRNQDAPPLARLETLMSRTESPSP
;
A
#
# COMPACT_ATOMS: atom_id res chain seq x y z
N MET A 1 47.68 -25.84 -51.19
CA MET A 1 47.08 -26.91 -50.35
C MET A 1 46.00 -26.27 -49.50
N ARG A 2 44.77 -26.80 -49.56
CA ARG A 2 43.57 -26.21 -48.91
C ARG A 2 43.72 -26.19 -47.39
N ALA A 3 43.45 -25.05 -46.76
CA ALA A 3 43.30 -24.94 -45.32
C ALA A 3 42.11 -25.82 -44.86
N ARG A 4 42.37 -26.79 -44.00
CA ARG A 4 41.32 -27.58 -43.35
C ARG A 4 40.54 -26.66 -42.42
N SER A 5 39.28 -26.40 -42.73
CA SER A 5 38.32 -25.88 -41.77
C SER A 5 38.25 -26.88 -40.61
N ARG A 6 38.69 -26.46 -39.41
CA ARG A 6 38.41 -27.23 -38.19
C ARG A 6 36.89 -27.21 -38.01
N GLU A 7 36.23 -28.35 -38.19
CA GLU A 7 34.88 -28.51 -37.69
C GLU A 7 34.91 -28.23 -36.19
N ALA A 8 34.28 -27.13 -35.79
CA ALA A 8 33.99 -26.83 -34.39
C ALA A 8 32.92 -27.82 -33.92
N GLY A 9 33.35 -29.00 -33.48
CA GLY A 9 32.48 -30.00 -32.87
C GLY A 9 31.90 -29.48 -31.56
N PHE A 10 30.58 -29.60 -31.43
CA PHE A 10 29.79 -29.29 -30.24
C PHE A 10 30.35 -30.08 -29.04
N THR A 11 31.02 -29.39 -28.12
CA THR A 11 31.58 -30.08 -26.96
C THR A 11 30.48 -30.28 -25.91
N LEU A 12 30.51 -31.40 -25.16
CA LEU A 12 29.60 -31.61 -24.03
C LEU A 12 29.68 -30.45 -23.02
N ILE A 13 30.87 -29.88 -22.84
CA ILE A 13 31.08 -28.75 -21.93
C ILE A 13 30.34 -27.49 -22.39
N GLU A 14 30.21 -27.24 -23.70
CA GLU A 14 29.49 -26.08 -24.23
C GLU A 14 27.99 -26.16 -23.94
N VAL A 15 27.38 -27.34 -24.12
CA VAL A 15 25.97 -27.58 -23.76
C VAL A 15 25.76 -27.45 -22.26
N LEU A 16 26.65 -28.01 -21.46
CA LEU A 16 26.57 -27.90 -20.00
C LEU A 16 26.70 -26.46 -19.53
N VAL A 17 27.62 -25.67 -20.11
CA VAL A 17 27.76 -24.24 -19.81
C VAL A 17 26.52 -23.46 -20.25
N ALA A 18 25.98 -23.74 -21.44
CA ALA A 18 24.75 -23.10 -21.91
C ALA A 18 23.56 -23.39 -20.98
N LEU A 19 23.38 -24.65 -20.58
CA LEU A 19 22.34 -25.04 -19.62
C LEU A 19 22.56 -24.40 -18.25
N ALA A 20 23.81 -24.30 -17.78
CA ALA A 20 24.13 -23.63 -16.52
C ALA A 20 23.75 -22.14 -16.57
N ILE A 21 24.07 -21.44 -17.66
CA ILE A 21 23.70 -20.03 -17.86
C ILE A 21 22.17 -19.89 -17.87
N ILE A 22 21.46 -20.75 -18.61
CA ILE A 22 19.99 -20.74 -18.68
C ILE A 22 19.39 -21.01 -17.30
N ALA A 23 19.90 -21.99 -16.56
CA ALA A 23 19.42 -22.32 -15.22
C ALA A 23 19.58 -21.14 -14.25
N VAL A 24 20.73 -20.46 -14.28
CA VAL A 24 20.96 -19.24 -13.47
C VAL A 24 20.01 -18.12 -13.90
N ALA A 25 19.85 -17.88 -15.19
CA ALA A 25 18.95 -16.85 -15.72
C ALA A 25 17.48 -17.11 -15.32
N MET A 26 17.01 -18.35 -15.43
CA MET A 26 15.66 -18.76 -15.01
C MET A 26 15.47 -18.61 -13.50
N SER A 27 16.46 -18.99 -12.69
CA SER A 27 16.41 -18.83 -11.23
C SER A 27 16.25 -17.37 -10.83
N ALA A 28 16.98 -16.47 -11.50
CA ALA A 28 16.85 -15.04 -11.31
C ALA A 28 15.46 -14.52 -11.72
N ALA A 29 14.94 -14.96 -12.87
CA ALA A 29 13.62 -14.56 -13.36
C ALA A 29 12.48 -14.98 -12.40
N VAL A 30 12.53 -16.20 -11.86
CA VAL A 30 11.55 -16.69 -10.87
C VAL A 30 11.59 -15.83 -9.60
N ARG A 31 12.79 -15.50 -9.11
CA ARG A 31 12.93 -14.63 -7.94
C ARG A 31 12.33 -13.24 -8.20
N VAL A 32 12.61 -12.64 -9.35
CA VAL A 32 12.05 -11.34 -9.74
C VAL A 32 10.52 -11.40 -9.80
N ALA A 33 9.96 -12.43 -10.43
CA ALA A 33 8.51 -12.62 -10.50
C ALA A 33 7.88 -12.72 -9.09
N GLY A 34 8.50 -13.48 -8.18
CA GLY A 34 8.05 -13.59 -6.79
C GLY A 34 8.05 -12.24 -6.04
N LEU A 35 9.09 -11.42 -6.23
CA LEU A 35 9.15 -10.07 -5.64
C LEU A 35 8.02 -9.17 -6.18
N MET A 36 7.72 -9.25 -7.49
CA MET A 36 6.62 -8.48 -8.10
C MET A 36 5.25 -8.89 -7.55
N THR A 37 5.01 -10.19 -7.34
CA THR A 37 3.76 -10.68 -6.75
C THR A 37 3.59 -10.19 -5.31
N GLN A 38 4.64 -10.25 -4.49
CA GLN A 38 4.58 -9.78 -3.09
C GLN A 38 4.33 -8.27 -3.00
N SER A 39 4.99 -7.47 -3.84
CA SER A 39 4.78 -6.02 -3.92
C SER A 39 3.32 -5.68 -4.28
N SER A 40 2.68 -6.49 -5.14
CA SER A 40 1.29 -6.30 -5.54
C SER A 40 0.30 -6.46 -4.37
N GLY A 41 0.61 -7.32 -3.39
CA GLY A 41 -0.21 -7.48 -2.18
C GLY A 41 -0.20 -6.22 -1.30
N VAL A 42 0.99 -5.69 -1.00
CA VAL A 42 1.12 -4.48 -0.17
C VAL A 42 0.46 -3.27 -0.83
N LEU A 43 0.62 -3.11 -2.15
CA LEU A 43 -0.06 -2.04 -2.88
C LEU A 43 -1.58 -2.19 -2.85
N ARG A 44 -2.08 -3.43 -2.94
CA ARG A 44 -3.51 -3.73 -2.81
C ARG A 44 -4.02 -3.34 -1.42
N ASP A 45 -3.33 -3.71 -0.36
CA ASP A 45 -3.74 -3.39 1.01
C ASP A 45 -3.73 -1.88 1.27
N ARG A 46 -2.73 -1.16 0.75
CA ARG A 46 -2.70 0.31 0.79
C ARG A 46 -3.88 0.94 0.05
N SER A 47 -4.21 0.42 -1.14
CA SER A 47 -5.37 0.90 -1.91
C SER A 47 -6.68 0.68 -1.15
N VAL A 48 -6.85 -0.48 -0.50
CA VAL A 48 -8.03 -0.78 0.31
C VAL A 48 -8.08 0.09 1.56
N ALA A 49 -6.95 0.31 2.23
CA ALA A 49 -6.85 1.22 3.37
C ALA A 49 -7.19 2.68 2.99
N MET A 50 -6.82 3.12 1.78
CA MET A 50 -7.23 4.44 1.26
C MET A 50 -8.74 4.55 1.09
N ILE A 51 -9.41 3.48 0.64
CA ILE A 51 -10.88 3.43 0.55
C ILE A 51 -11.48 3.55 1.96
N ALA A 52 -10.96 2.80 2.95
CA ALA A 52 -11.42 2.91 4.33
C ALA A 52 -11.28 4.34 4.88
N ALA A 53 -10.15 5.01 4.62
CA ALA A 53 -9.91 6.39 5.03
C ALA A 53 -10.92 7.37 4.39
N GLN A 54 -11.20 7.20 3.09
CA GLN A 54 -12.16 8.04 2.35
C GLN A 54 -13.58 7.83 2.84
N SER A 55 -14.00 6.58 3.08
CA SER A 55 -15.31 6.26 3.66
C SER A 55 -15.47 6.91 5.03
N ARG A 56 -14.46 6.80 5.91
CA ARG A 56 -14.55 7.43 7.23
C ARG A 56 -14.59 8.95 7.15
N MET A 57 -13.84 9.54 6.23
CA MET A 57 -13.89 10.98 6.00
C MET A 57 -15.29 11.40 5.51
N ALA A 58 -15.90 10.63 4.61
CA ALA A 58 -17.24 10.90 4.11
C ALA A 58 -18.30 10.79 5.22
N GLU A 59 -18.21 9.79 6.09
CA GLU A 59 -19.06 9.65 7.28
C GLU A 59 -18.95 10.89 8.18
N LEU A 60 -17.75 11.38 8.48
CA LEU A 60 -17.55 12.59 9.28
C LEU A 60 -18.16 13.83 8.62
N ARG A 61 -18.12 13.94 7.28
CA ARG A 61 -18.80 15.01 6.55
C ARG A 61 -20.33 14.93 6.68
N LEU A 62 -20.89 13.72 6.70
CA LEU A 62 -22.33 13.49 6.77
C LEU A 62 -22.88 13.59 8.21
N GLU A 63 -22.10 13.16 9.21
CA GLU A 63 -22.49 13.23 10.64
C GLU A 63 -22.71 14.68 11.10
N GLY A 64 -22.02 15.65 10.49
CA GLY A 64 -22.15 17.09 10.77
C GLY A 64 -21.68 17.52 12.17
N LYS A 65 -21.36 16.56 13.05
CA LYS A 65 -20.81 16.73 14.39
C LYS A 65 -19.37 16.21 14.39
N LEU A 66 -18.43 17.10 14.68
CA LEU A 66 -16.99 16.81 14.66
C LEU A 66 -16.44 16.93 16.09
N PRO A 67 -16.60 15.90 16.95
CA PRO A 67 -16.07 15.93 18.30
C PRO A 67 -14.54 16.02 18.25
N MET A 68 -13.98 16.99 18.96
CA MET A 68 -12.53 17.17 19.03
C MET A 68 -11.86 16.00 19.75
N GLY A 69 -10.59 15.77 19.44
CA GLY A 69 -9.75 14.76 20.05
C GLY A 69 -9.47 13.58 19.13
N MET A 70 -9.00 12.49 19.73
CA MET A 70 -8.62 11.26 19.05
C MET A 70 -9.69 10.19 19.27
N LYS A 71 -10.02 9.47 18.20
CA LYS A 71 -10.91 8.31 18.27
C LYS A 71 -10.33 7.19 17.40
N ALA A 72 -10.21 5.99 17.96
CA ALA A 72 -9.89 4.79 17.22
C ALA A 72 -11.15 3.95 17.06
N GLN A 73 -11.38 3.41 15.87
CA GLN A 73 -12.48 2.47 15.61
C GLN A 73 -12.10 1.48 14.51
N GLU A 74 -12.83 0.38 14.47
CA GLU A 74 -12.69 -0.63 13.42
C GLU A 74 -13.26 -0.08 12.10
N CYS A 75 -12.58 -0.37 11.00
CA CYS A 75 -12.97 0.10 9.66
C CYS A 75 -12.66 -0.95 8.58
N ASP A 76 -12.91 -2.21 8.94
CA ASP A 76 -12.64 -3.40 8.13
C ASP A 76 -13.18 -3.27 6.70
N GLN A 77 -12.40 -3.72 5.72
CA GLN A 77 -12.77 -3.71 4.30
C GLN A 77 -12.76 -5.14 3.77
N GLY A 78 -13.94 -5.78 3.83
CA GLY A 78 -14.07 -7.18 3.49
C GLY A 78 -13.25 -8.06 4.44
N ARG A 79 -12.19 -8.70 3.92
CA ARG A 79 -11.31 -9.58 4.71
C ARG A 79 -10.11 -8.87 5.34
N LEU A 80 -9.84 -7.62 4.95
CA LEU A 80 -8.73 -6.85 5.52
C LEU A 80 -9.21 -6.18 6.80
N LEU A 81 -8.65 -6.63 7.93
CA LEU A 81 -8.99 -6.14 9.26
C LEU A 81 -8.21 -4.85 9.53
N LEU A 82 -8.92 -3.74 9.67
CA LEU A 82 -8.34 -2.40 9.71
C LEU A 82 -8.80 -1.63 10.94
N ARG A 83 -7.90 -0.81 11.45
CA ARG A 83 -8.16 0.13 12.54
C ARG A 83 -7.94 1.55 12.05
N CYS A 84 -8.99 2.35 12.10
CA CYS A 84 -8.96 3.75 11.74
C CYS A 84 -8.78 4.60 12.99
N GLU A 85 -7.71 5.38 13.03
CA GLU A 85 -7.50 6.41 14.03
C GLU A 85 -7.78 7.78 13.41
N GLN A 86 -8.76 8.49 13.94
CA GLN A 86 -9.06 9.86 13.57
C GLN A 86 -8.58 10.82 14.66
N VAL A 87 -8.06 11.97 14.25
CA VAL A 87 -7.71 13.09 15.12
C VAL A 87 -8.37 14.35 14.57
N ILE A 88 -9.16 15.01 15.40
CA ILE A 88 -9.86 16.26 15.06
C ILE A 88 -9.34 17.35 15.99
N ALA A 89 -8.75 18.40 15.41
CA ALA A 89 -8.18 19.53 16.13
C ALA A 89 -8.61 20.86 15.49
N ALA A 90 -8.57 21.95 16.25
CA ALA A 90 -8.73 23.28 15.69
C ALA A 90 -7.53 23.61 14.78
N ALA A 91 -7.81 24.19 13.60
CA ALA A 91 -6.77 24.80 12.78
C ALA A 91 -6.31 26.13 13.39
N GLU A 92 -5.17 26.66 12.94
CA GLU A 92 -4.52 27.85 13.53
C GLU A 92 -5.45 29.07 13.66
N ASN A 93 -6.35 29.27 12.69
CA ASN A 93 -7.27 30.40 12.66
C ASN A 93 -8.61 30.16 13.37
N GLY A 94 -8.78 29.01 14.06
CA GLY A 94 -9.94 28.66 14.88
C GLY A 94 -11.28 28.41 14.14
N ARG A 95 -11.41 28.87 12.89
CA ARG A 95 -12.62 28.74 12.06
C ARG A 95 -12.73 27.38 11.37
N LEU A 96 -11.59 26.73 11.14
CA LEU A 96 -11.51 25.42 10.51
C LEU A 96 -11.13 24.35 11.53
N LEU A 97 -11.55 23.13 11.27
CA LEU A 97 -11.11 21.93 11.95
C LEU A 97 -10.17 21.16 11.03
N LYS A 98 -9.00 20.79 11.54
CA LYS A 98 -8.09 19.84 10.91
C LYS A 98 -8.49 18.44 11.31
N ILE A 99 -8.77 17.59 10.33
CA ILE A 99 -9.15 16.20 10.51
C ILE A 99 -8.06 15.34 9.86
N GLY A 100 -7.37 14.56 10.68
CA GLY A 100 -6.43 13.53 10.23
C GLY A 100 -7.04 12.15 10.43
N ILE A 101 -6.92 11.28 9.43
CA ILE A 101 -7.32 9.87 9.50
C ILE A 101 -6.10 9.03 9.12
N GLN A 102 -5.77 8.06 9.97
CA GLN A 102 -4.73 7.07 9.74
C GLN A 102 -5.35 5.69 9.80
N VAL A 103 -4.96 4.82 8.87
CA VAL A 103 -5.50 3.47 8.77
C VAL A 103 -4.37 2.47 8.97
N PHE A 104 -4.52 1.61 9.96
CA PHE A 104 -3.56 0.59 10.34
C PHE A 104 -4.15 -0.80 10.06
N ASP A 105 -3.28 -1.76 9.76
CA ASP A 105 -3.65 -3.17 9.86
C ASP A 105 -3.86 -3.51 11.34
N ARG A 106 -4.98 -4.13 11.69
CA ARG A 106 -5.29 -4.49 13.09
C ARG A 106 -4.43 -5.66 13.59
N ASN A 107 -3.93 -6.50 12.69
CA ASN A 107 -3.19 -7.71 13.03
C ASN A 107 -1.68 -7.48 13.10
N GLN A 108 -1.19 -6.30 12.72
CA GLN A 108 0.23 -6.01 12.61
C GLN A 108 0.57 -4.67 13.27
N ASP A 109 1.59 -4.67 14.13
CA ASP A 109 2.21 -3.44 14.62
C ASP A 109 3.16 -2.87 13.55
N ALA A 110 2.58 -2.22 12.55
CA ALA A 110 3.26 -1.63 11.41
C ALA A 110 2.87 -0.16 11.20
N PRO A 111 3.65 0.62 10.42
CA PRO A 111 3.24 1.96 10.01
C PRO A 111 1.88 1.96 9.29
N PRO A 112 1.14 3.08 9.29
CA PRO A 112 -0.19 3.14 8.69
C PRO A 112 -0.12 2.85 7.18
N LEU A 113 -1.08 2.04 6.71
CA LEU A 113 -1.27 1.71 5.30
C LEU A 113 -1.78 2.91 4.49
N ALA A 114 -2.53 3.80 5.14
CA ALA A 114 -3.06 5.02 4.53
C ALA A 114 -3.11 6.17 5.54
N ARG A 115 -2.96 7.40 5.03
CA ARG A 115 -3.14 8.64 5.78
C ARG A 115 -3.87 9.66 4.92
N LEU A 116 -4.87 10.32 5.49
CA LEU A 116 -5.64 11.38 4.86
C LEU A 116 -5.74 12.57 5.83
N GLU A 117 -5.50 13.78 5.33
CA GLU A 117 -5.72 15.00 6.08
C GLU A 117 -6.68 15.91 5.31
N THR A 118 -7.59 16.57 6.01
CA THR A 118 -8.51 17.53 5.42
C THR A 118 -8.83 18.66 6.39
N LEU A 119 -9.33 19.77 5.84
CA LEU A 119 -9.85 20.90 6.59
C LEU A 119 -11.36 20.96 6.37
N MET A 120 -12.13 21.13 7.44
CA MET A 120 -13.57 21.32 7.38
C MET A 120 -13.97 22.57 8.14
N SER A 121 -15.01 23.28 7.67
CA SER A 121 -15.61 24.38 8.42
C SER A 121 -16.31 23.83 9.64
N ARG A 122 -16.21 24.54 10.78
CA ARG A 122 -17.09 24.29 11.91
C ARG A 122 -18.52 24.64 11.46
N THR A 123 -19.39 23.66 11.33
CA THR A 123 -20.83 23.90 11.19
C THR A 123 -21.31 24.50 12.51
N GLU A 124 -21.64 25.79 12.48
CA GLU A 124 -22.26 26.48 13.62
C GLU A 124 -23.60 25.77 13.90
N SER A 125 -23.76 25.20 15.09
CA SER A 125 -25.07 24.70 15.55
C SER A 125 -26.02 25.89 15.53
N PRO A 126 -27.24 25.79 14.95
CA PRO A 126 -28.25 26.80 15.20
C PRO A 126 -28.45 26.88 16.71
N SER A 127 -28.27 28.07 17.26
CA SER A 127 -28.59 28.38 18.65
C SER A 127 -30.08 28.16 18.90
N PRO A 128 -30.46 27.65 20.09
CA PRO A 128 -31.85 27.37 20.45
C PRO A 128 -32.72 28.63 20.50
#